data_AF-G0UC95-F1
#
_entry.id   AF-G0UC95-F1
#
_cell.length_a   1.000
_cell.length_b   1.000
_cell.length_c   1.000
_cell.angle_alpha   90.00
_cell.angle_beta   90.00
_cell.angle_gamma   90.00
#
_symmetry.space_group_name_H-M   'P 1'
#
loop_
_entity.id
_entity.type
_entity.pdbx_description
1 polymer ?
#
loop_
_entity_poly.entity_id
_entity_poly.type
_entity_poly.pdbx_seq_one_letter_code
_entity_poly.pdbx_strand_id
1 'polypeptide(L)'
;RARVFSETQLTSSAGIGPTAMLSKIASNYQKPNGQQELSLSTRQEVVEFMRELPVRTVPGIGQATESILHGLGVKTLGDVYQRRLEFSYLFTDKLFRFLLGSSLGVTQLHSSKSADSVSKGSGMQKDETGGGGDSGRKSFGREVTFSSLSHSTELQNIALTNVQEAHKNMVDSGMVCRQVVLKIKWKSFRVQQFTKNLMDYSDDVSALSRAVDELVLPICSQFANIRLLGVRCTDLMSKEKFMQRQKGAMQCSILSFCTRKNTLQWDKSCCKRRRLETWISVDSSDVSDAEDTGVICLSTSTHSTASLPEENDAMLIE
;
A
#
# COMPACT_ATOMS: atom_id res chain seq x y z
N ARG A 1 28.93 16.63 -7.80
CA ARG A 1 28.92 16.94 -9.25
C ARG A 1 30.27 16.64 -9.91
N ALA A 2 31.37 17.27 -9.47
CA ALA A 2 32.72 16.97 -9.98
C ALA A 2 33.06 15.46 -9.97
N ARG A 3 32.81 14.77 -8.84
CA ARG A 3 32.99 13.32 -8.71
C ARG A 3 32.18 12.49 -9.73
N VAL A 4 30.93 12.88 -9.99
CA VAL A 4 30.07 12.18 -10.97
C VAL A 4 30.66 12.32 -12.37
N PHE A 5 31.10 13.52 -12.72
CA PHE A 5 31.73 13.79 -14.01
C PHE A 5 33.06 13.03 -14.17
N SER A 6 33.91 13.00 -13.14
CA SER A 6 35.19 12.28 -13.21
C SER A 6 35.00 10.78 -13.39
N GLU A 7 34.02 10.17 -12.71
CA GLU A 7 33.79 8.72 -12.75
C GLU A 7 33.01 8.27 -14.00
N THR A 8 32.06 9.07 -14.48
CA THR A 8 31.11 8.64 -15.54
C THR A 8 31.22 9.40 -16.84
N GLN A 9 31.95 10.52 -16.88
CA GLN A 9 31.96 11.48 -17.98
C GLN A 9 30.56 12.06 -18.31
N LEU A 10 29.60 11.92 -17.39
CA LEU A 10 28.25 12.47 -17.51
C LEU A 10 28.09 13.70 -16.60
N THR A 11 27.42 14.73 -17.12
CA THR A 11 27.10 15.93 -16.34
C THR A 11 25.86 15.71 -15.48
N SER A 12 25.81 16.37 -14.33
CA SER A 12 24.65 16.33 -13.42
C SER A 12 24.29 17.74 -12.96
N SER A 13 22.99 18.03 -12.91
CA SER A 13 22.46 19.23 -12.26
C SER A 13 21.97 18.91 -10.86
N ALA A 14 22.03 19.89 -9.96
CA ALA A 14 21.59 19.74 -8.57
C ALA A 14 20.73 20.93 -8.12
N GLY A 15 19.81 20.67 -7.19
CA GLY A 15 19.01 21.69 -6.54
C GLY A 15 19.18 21.58 -5.04
N ILE A 16 19.31 22.73 -4.37
CA ILE A 16 19.45 22.84 -2.92
C ILE A 16 18.29 23.68 -2.43
N GLY A 17 17.54 23.18 -1.46
CA GLY A 17 16.41 23.89 -0.87
C GLY A 17 16.01 23.28 0.47
N PRO A 18 15.15 23.96 1.25
CA PRO A 18 14.86 23.58 2.63
C PRO A 18 14.02 22.30 2.76
N THR A 19 13.32 21.89 1.70
CA THR A 19 12.60 20.61 1.64
C THR A 19 12.99 19.81 0.39
N ALA A 20 12.74 18.50 0.40
CA ALA A 20 13.00 17.64 -0.76
C ALA A 20 12.22 18.08 -2.02
N MET A 21 10.99 18.57 -1.82
CA MET A 21 10.18 19.13 -2.92
C MET A 21 10.82 20.38 -3.51
N LEU A 22 11.21 21.34 -2.66
CA LEU A 22 11.87 22.56 -3.11
C LEU A 22 13.23 22.29 -3.76
N SER A 23 14.02 21.36 -3.20
CA SER A 23 15.26 20.90 -3.81
C SER A 23 15.02 20.29 -5.20
N LYS A 24 13.93 19.53 -5.36
CA LYS A 24 13.56 18.96 -6.66
C LYS A 24 13.15 20.02 -7.67
N ILE A 25 12.38 21.03 -7.26
CA ILE A 25 12.04 22.20 -8.08
C ILE A 25 13.31 22.95 -8.47
N ALA A 26 14.17 23.26 -7.49
CA ALA A 26 15.43 23.96 -7.67
C ALA A 26 16.33 23.30 -8.72
N SER A 27 16.39 21.96 -8.71
CA SER A 27 17.27 21.18 -9.59
C SER A 27 16.98 21.36 -11.09
N ASN A 28 15.82 21.92 -11.45
CA ASN A 28 15.43 22.14 -12.84
C ASN A 28 15.80 23.53 -13.37
N TYR A 29 16.03 24.56 -12.54
CA TYR A 29 16.28 25.92 -13.01
C TYR A 29 17.56 26.03 -13.84
N GLN A 30 18.68 25.55 -13.29
CA GLN A 30 20.00 25.67 -13.91
C GLN A 30 20.39 24.41 -14.69
N LYS A 31 19.45 23.87 -15.46
CA LYS A 31 19.76 22.78 -16.41
C LYS A 31 20.14 23.37 -17.78
N PRO A 32 21.11 22.78 -18.51
CA PRO A 32 21.94 21.61 -18.15
C PRO A 32 23.19 21.98 -17.31
N ASN A 33 23.79 20.99 -16.64
CA ASN A 33 25.05 21.08 -15.88
C ASN A 33 25.22 22.33 -14.98
N GLY A 34 24.18 22.76 -14.29
CA GLY A 34 24.22 23.81 -13.26
C GLY A 34 23.72 23.33 -11.90
N GLN A 35 23.81 24.20 -10.91
CA GLN A 35 23.16 24.00 -9.62
C GLN A 35 22.43 25.26 -9.22
N GLN A 36 21.29 25.10 -8.56
CA GLN A 36 20.51 26.21 -8.02
C GLN A 36 20.30 25.98 -6.53
N GLU A 37 20.70 26.95 -5.73
CA GLU A 37 20.33 27.04 -4.32
C GLU A 37 19.16 28.01 -4.16
N LEU A 38 18.14 27.58 -3.43
CA LEU A 38 17.05 28.43 -2.98
C LEU A 38 17.40 28.90 -1.56
N SER A 39 17.92 30.12 -1.45
CA SER A 39 18.28 30.78 -0.18
C SER A 39 17.05 31.24 0.60
N LEU A 40 16.12 30.32 0.86
CA LEU A 40 14.88 30.54 1.60
C LEU A 40 15.09 30.10 3.06
N SER A 41 15.36 31.07 3.94
CA SER A 41 15.73 30.83 5.34
C SER A 41 14.53 30.92 6.28
N THR A 42 13.50 31.67 5.90
CA THR A 42 12.30 31.85 6.73
C THR A 42 11.07 31.15 6.13
N ARG A 43 10.11 30.80 7.00
CA ARG A 43 8.81 30.24 6.56
C ARG A 43 8.08 31.21 5.61
N GLN A 44 8.18 32.51 5.87
CA GLN A 44 7.52 33.53 5.07
C GLN A 44 8.09 33.57 3.64
N GLU A 45 9.42 33.55 3.50
CA GLU A 45 10.09 33.44 2.20
C GLU A 45 9.67 32.20 1.42
N VAL A 46 9.59 31.04 2.10
CA VAL A 46 9.12 29.81 1.45
C VAL A 46 7.69 29.96 0.95
N VAL A 47 6.77 30.44 1.79
CA VAL A 47 5.36 30.60 1.40
C VAL A 47 5.23 31.59 0.25
N GLU A 48 5.95 32.71 0.28
CA GLU A 48 5.89 33.71 -0.79
C GLU A 48 6.43 33.16 -2.11
N PHE A 49 7.60 32.52 -2.08
CA PHE A 49 8.16 31.82 -3.24
C PHE A 49 7.17 30.81 -3.82
N MET A 50 6.50 30.04 -2.96
CA MET A 50 5.56 29.03 -3.41
C MET A 50 4.31 29.63 -4.07
N ARG A 51 3.79 30.77 -3.58
CA ARG A 51 2.56 31.38 -4.13
C ARG A 51 2.66 31.70 -5.61
N GLU A 52 3.82 32.17 -6.05
CA GLU A 52 4.05 32.59 -7.44
C GLU A 52 4.21 31.39 -8.40
N LEU A 53 4.52 30.20 -7.88
CA LEU A 53 4.78 29.05 -8.73
C LEU A 53 3.51 28.53 -9.42
N PRO A 54 3.59 28.23 -10.72
CA PRO A 54 2.55 27.47 -11.41
C PRO A 54 2.36 26.10 -10.75
N VAL A 55 1.12 25.63 -10.70
CA VAL A 55 0.79 24.31 -10.11
C VAL A 55 1.58 23.17 -10.77
N ARG A 56 1.88 23.28 -12.07
CA ARG A 56 2.61 22.27 -12.86
C ARG A 56 4.05 22.05 -12.41
N THR A 57 4.64 23.02 -11.71
CA THR A 57 6.02 22.96 -11.20
C THR A 57 6.16 21.94 -10.07
N VAL A 58 5.08 21.64 -9.35
CA VAL A 58 5.10 20.74 -8.21
C VAL A 58 5.30 19.28 -8.67
N PRO A 59 6.29 18.55 -8.14
CA PRO A 59 6.43 17.12 -8.36
C PRO A 59 5.17 16.37 -7.90
N GLY A 60 4.51 15.67 -8.82
CA GLY A 60 3.26 14.97 -8.57
C GLY A 60 2.05 15.60 -9.27
N ILE A 61 2.12 16.86 -9.69
CA ILE A 61 1.11 17.49 -10.53
C ILE A 61 1.46 17.27 -12.01
N GLY A 62 0.76 16.33 -12.64
CA GLY A 62 0.83 16.07 -14.08
C GLY A 62 -0.24 16.82 -14.85
N GLN A 63 -0.25 16.64 -16.18
CA GLN A 63 -1.16 17.32 -17.11
C GLN A 63 -2.64 17.14 -16.75
N ALA A 64 -3.05 15.95 -16.29
CA ALA A 64 -4.44 15.69 -15.94
C ALA A 64 -4.90 16.53 -14.73
N THR A 65 -4.12 16.52 -13.65
CA THR A 65 -4.42 17.30 -12.44
C THR A 65 -4.33 18.81 -12.71
N GLU A 66 -3.32 19.24 -13.48
CA GLU A 66 -3.20 20.62 -13.95
C GLU A 66 -4.44 21.05 -14.73
N SER A 67 -4.94 20.22 -15.65
CA SER A 67 -6.13 20.53 -16.45
C SER A 67 -7.39 20.65 -15.59
N ILE A 68 -7.55 19.80 -14.57
CA ILE A 68 -8.64 19.90 -13.59
C ILE A 68 -8.56 21.21 -12.82
N LEU A 69 -7.38 21.57 -12.31
CA LEU A 69 -7.15 22.81 -11.57
C LEU A 69 -7.39 24.04 -12.47
N HIS A 70 -6.89 24.03 -13.70
CA HIS A 70 -7.12 25.08 -14.69
C HIS A 70 -8.60 25.23 -15.03
N GLY A 71 -9.34 24.11 -15.17
CA GLY A 71 -10.79 24.13 -15.38
C GLY A 71 -11.57 24.75 -14.21
N LEU A 72 -11.00 24.67 -13.00
CA LEU A 72 -11.52 25.38 -11.83
C LEU A 72 -11.04 26.84 -11.75
N GLY A 73 -10.18 27.31 -12.66
CA GLY A 73 -9.62 28.67 -12.64
C GLY A 73 -8.37 28.85 -11.77
N VAL A 74 -7.69 27.76 -11.41
CA VAL A 74 -6.52 27.74 -10.53
C VAL A 74 -5.26 27.59 -11.38
N LYS A 75 -4.32 28.53 -11.30
CA LYS A 75 -3.08 28.50 -12.11
C LYS A 75 -1.83 28.40 -11.25
N THR A 76 -1.86 29.03 -10.09
CA THR A 76 -0.73 29.12 -9.16
C THR A 76 -1.01 28.37 -7.87
N LEU A 77 0.04 28.09 -7.09
CA LEU A 77 -0.14 27.55 -5.75
C LEU A 77 -0.70 28.59 -4.77
N GLY A 78 -0.56 29.89 -5.07
CA GLY A 78 -1.26 30.95 -4.35
C GLY A 78 -2.78 30.79 -4.44
N ASP A 79 -3.30 30.51 -5.65
CA ASP A 79 -4.72 30.25 -5.88
C ASP A 79 -5.20 29.02 -5.07
N VAL A 80 -4.36 27.98 -5.01
CA VAL A 80 -4.63 26.77 -4.22
C VAL A 80 -4.79 27.11 -2.74
N TYR A 81 -3.88 27.92 -2.20
CA TYR A 81 -3.93 28.32 -0.81
C TYR A 81 -5.17 29.18 -0.50
N GLN A 82 -5.52 30.11 -1.38
CA GLN A 82 -6.69 30.98 -1.23
C GLN A 82 -7.99 30.18 -1.21
N ARG A 83 -8.12 29.18 -2.10
CA ARG A 83 -9.32 28.35 -2.26
C ARG A 83 -9.30 27.02 -1.49
N ARG A 84 -8.39 26.89 -0.51
CA ARG A 84 -8.22 25.66 0.29
C ARG A 84 -9.51 25.13 0.93
N LEU A 85 -10.42 26.01 1.35
CA LEU A 85 -11.70 25.61 1.93
C LEU A 85 -12.58 24.90 0.90
N GLU A 86 -12.71 25.47 -0.29
CA GLU A 86 -13.46 24.87 -1.39
C GLU A 86 -12.88 23.50 -1.78
N PHE A 87 -11.55 23.41 -1.86
CA PHE A 87 -10.86 22.17 -2.24
C PHE A 87 -11.01 21.04 -1.22
N SER A 88 -11.23 21.36 0.06
CA SER A 88 -11.53 20.35 1.07
C SER A 88 -12.86 19.62 0.82
N TYR A 89 -13.79 20.25 0.10
CA TYR A 89 -15.07 19.64 -0.28
C TYR A 89 -15.04 19.02 -1.68
N LEU A 90 -14.29 19.60 -2.62
CA LEU A 90 -14.24 19.12 -4.01
C LEU A 90 -13.32 17.91 -4.21
N PHE A 91 -12.23 17.80 -3.47
CA PHE A 91 -11.21 16.78 -3.68
C PHE A 91 -11.17 15.76 -2.55
N THR A 92 -10.69 14.56 -2.88
CA THR A 92 -10.37 13.55 -1.86
C THR A 92 -9.37 14.11 -0.85
N ASP A 93 -9.48 13.68 0.42
CA ASP A 93 -8.59 14.09 1.51
C ASP A 93 -7.10 14.01 1.14
N LYS A 94 -6.68 12.94 0.44
CA LYS A 94 -5.29 12.76 -0.02
C LYS A 94 -4.84 13.85 -0.98
N LEU A 95 -5.65 14.13 -2.00
CA LEU A 95 -5.33 15.16 -2.99
C LEU A 95 -5.36 16.55 -2.35
N PHE A 96 -6.37 16.83 -1.53
CA PHE A 96 -6.47 18.09 -0.81
C PHE A 96 -5.23 18.34 0.07
N ARG A 97 -4.85 17.38 0.91
CA ARG A 97 -3.65 17.47 1.77
C ARG A 97 -2.38 17.67 0.95
N PHE A 98 -2.25 16.97 -0.18
CA PHE A 98 -1.12 17.13 -1.09
C PHE A 98 -1.07 18.54 -1.68
N LEU A 99 -2.19 19.07 -2.18
CA LEU A 99 -2.27 20.42 -2.76
C LEU A 99 -1.99 21.51 -1.71
N LEU A 100 -2.58 21.38 -0.52
CA LEU A 100 -2.36 22.31 0.58
C LEU A 100 -0.91 22.27 1.07
N GLY A 101 -0.34 21.09 1.31
CA GLY A 101 1.06 20.92 1.68
C GLY A 101 2.00 21.50 0.63
N SER A 102 1.67 21.31 -0.65
CA SER A 102 2.43 21.87 -1.77
C SER A 102 2.37 23.40 -1.77
N SER A 103 1.20 24.00 -1.54
CA SER A 103 1.08 25.47 -1.46
C SER A 103 1.88 26.09 -0.31
N LEU A 104 2.16 25.31 0.73
CA LEU A 104 2.94 25.73 1.90
C LEU A 104 4.45 25.42 1.78
N GLY A 105 4.88 24.72 0.73
CA GLY A 105 6.27 24.27 0.58
C GLY A 105 6.63 23.02 1.39
N VAL A 106 5.64 22.37 2.02
CA VAL A 106 5.81 21.26 2.98
C VAL A 106 5.03 20.03 2.50
N THR A 107 5.51 19.41 1.42
CA THR A 107 4.95 18.13 0.95
C THR A 107 5.85 16.99 1.38
N GLN A 108 5.30 16.07 2.17
CA GLN A 108 5.90 14.75 2.32
C GLN A 108 5.68 13.97 1.02
N LEU A 109 6.68 13.97 0.15
CA LEU A 109 6.64 13.24 -1.11
C LEU A 109 6.74 11.73 -0.83
N HIS A 110 5.67 11.08 -0.34
CA HIS A 110 5.57 9.63 -0.09
C HIS A 110 6.89 8.94 0.30
N SER A 111 7.73 9.61 1.08
CA SER A 111 8.98 9.05 1.56
C SER A 111 8.61 8.36 2.84
N SER A 112 8.68 7.03 2.80
CA SER A 112 8.87 6.15 3.95
C SER A 112 8.25 6.65 5.26
N LYS A 113 7.05 6.16 5.58
CA LYS A 113 6.45 6.08 6.93
C LYS A 113 7.13 6.99 7.98
N SER A 114 6.79 8.27 7.99
CA SER A 114 7.10 9.16 9.12
C SER A 114 5.94 10.13 9.34
N ALA A 115 4.76 9.57 9.63
CA ALA A 115 3.62 10.36 10.08
C ALA A 115 2.59 9.56 10.92
N ASP A 116 2.99 8.49 11.61
CA ASP A 116 2.13 7.79 12.60
C ASP A 116 2.89 7.32 13.86
N SER A 117 4.06 7.90 14.14
CA SER A 117 4.83 7.61 15.37
C SER A 117 5.02 8.86 16.24
N VAL A 118 3.97 9.66 16.38
CA VAL A 118 3.83 10.62 17.49
C VAL A 118 2.70 10.11 18.37
N SER A 119 2.92 8.97 19.04
CA SER A 119 2.28 8.55 20.31
C SER A 119 2.55 7.07 20.58
N LYS A 120 3.76 6.73 21.03
CA LYS A 120 4.04 5.72 22.09
C LYS A 120 5.54 5.62 22.28
N GLY A 121 5.98 5.87 23.50
CA GLY A 121 7.37 5.92 23.88
C GLY A 121 8.05 4.55 24.01
N SER A 122 9.36 4.67 24.19
CA SER A 122 10.36 3.67 24.60
C SER A 122 10.85 2.69 23.52
N GLY A 123 12.18 2.60 23.41
CA GLY A 123 12.87 1.51 22.71
C GLY A 123 13.88 1.98 21.68
N MET A 124 15.02 2.47 22.14
CA MET A 124 16.18 2.84 21.33
C MET A 124 16.89 1.57 20.81
N GLN A 125 16.97 1.40 19.49
CA GLN A 125 18.12 0.78 18.81
C GLN A 125 18.13 1.28 17.37
N LYS A 126 19.08 2.17 17.06
CA LYS A 126 19.39 2.61 15.70
C LYS A 126 20.54 1.72 15.22
N ASP A 127 20.29 0.86 14.25
CA ASP A 127 21.36 0.35 13.41
C ASP A 127 21.65 1.39 12.32
N GLU A 128 22.87 1.92 12.35
CA GLU A 128 23.42 2.87 11.40
C GLU A 128 24.11 2.12 10.25
N THR A 129 23.39 1.85 9.16
CA THR A 129 23.94 1.77 7.79
C THR A 129 22.81 1.54 6.78
N GLY A 130 22.66 2.46 5.81
CA GLY A 130 21.77 2.25 4.66
C GLY A 130 20.80 3.41 4.42
N GLY A 131 21.22 4.34 3.55
CA GLY A 131 20.31 5.36 3.02
C GLY A 131 19.17 4.74 2.23
N GLY A 132 17.98 5.34 2.38
CA GLY A 132 16.77 4.97 1.62
C GLY A 132 16.04 3.77 2.21
N GLY A 133 15.17 4.01 3.19
CA GLY A 133 14.29 2.98 3.73
C GLY A 133 13.49 2.32 2.61
N ASP A 134 13.77 1.04 2.36
CA ASP A 134 13.13 0.21 1.36
C ASP A 134 11.61 0.25 1.56
N SER A 135 10.91 0.98 0.69
CA SER A 135 9.47 0.84 0.59
C SER A 135 9.25 -0.56 0.02
N GLY A 136 9.02 -1.54 0.88
CA GLY A 136 8.96 -2.95 0.49
C GLY A 136 8.23 -3.12 -0.84
N ARG A 137 8.94 -3.70 -1.81
CA ARG A 137 8.49 -3.80 -3.20
C ARG A 137 7.08 -4.38 -3.26
N LYS A 138 6.17 -3.71 -3.99
CA LYS A 138 4.74 -4.06 -4.05
C LYS A 138 4.37 -4.98 -5.21
N SER A 139 5.21 -5.03 -6.24
CA SER A 139 4.96 -5.87 -7.42
C SER A 139 6.23 -6.16 -8.23
N PHE A 140 6.20 -7.26 -8.96
CA PHE A 140 7.14 -7.60 -10.03
C PHE A 140 6.36 -7.74 -11.33
N GLY A 141 6.87 -7.27 -12.46
CA GLY A 141 6.15 -7.43 -13.71
C GLY A 141 6.98 -7.05 -14.91
N ARG A 142 6.54 -7.51 -16.08
CA ARG A 142 7.09 -7.18 -17.38
C ARG A 142 5.95 -6.89 -18.34
N GLU A 143 6.13 -5.89 -19.18
CA GLU A 143 5.20 -5.56 -20.26
C GLU A 143 5.95 -5.27 -21.54
N VAL A 144 5.39 -5.70 -22.66
CA VAL A 144 5.99 -5.58 -23.99
C VAL A 144 4.97 -5.02 -24.96
N THR A 145 5.38 -4.00 -25.72
CA THR A 145 4.64 -3.49 -26.88
C THR A 145 5.15 -4.19 -28.13
N PHE A 146 4.24 -4.65 -28.98
CA PHE A 146 4.57 -5.40 -30.19
C PHE A 146 3.77 -4.88 -31.40
N SER A 147 4.23 -5.22 -32.60
CA SER A 147 3.51 -5.00 -33.87
C SER A 147 2.32 -5.95 -33.99
N SER A 148 1.48 -5.76 -35.01
CA SER A 148 0.33 -6.67 -35.24
C SER A 148 0.77 -8.14 -35.24
N LEU A 149 0.08 -8.96 -34.45
CA LEU A 149 0.33 -10.40 -34.35
C LEU A 149 -0.40 -11.15 -35.46
N SER A 150 0.19 -12.25 -35.92
CA SER A 150 -0.38 -13.10 -36.99
C SER A 150 -1.23 -14.24 -36.43
N HIS A 151 -0.86 -14.77 -35.26
CA HIS A 151 -1.52 -15.91 -34.64
C HIS A 151 -1.76 -15.69 -33.14
N SER A 152 -2.80 -16.33 -32.59
CA SER A 152 -3.11 -16.27 -31.16
C SER A 152 -2.03 -16.92 -30.27
N THR A 153 -1.27 -17.87 -30.81
CA THR A 153 -0.14 -18.53 -30.14
C THR A 153 1.00 -17.57 -29.84
N GLU A 154 1.23 -16.57 -30.70
CA GLU A 154 2.23 -15.52 -30.45
C GLU A 154 1.88 -14.72 -29.20
N LEU A 155 0.60 -14.42 -28.98
CA LEU A 155 0.13 -13.71 -27.79
C LEU A 155 0.38 -14.53 -26.52
N GLN A 156 0.10 -15.83 -26.56
CA GLN A 156 0.37 -16.75 -25.44
C GLN A 156 1.86 -16.84 -25.14
N ASN A 157 2.71 -16.96 -26.17
CA ASN A 157 4.16 -16.99 -26.01
C ASN A 157 4.70 -15.71 -25.37
N ILE A 158 4.16 -14.54 -25.75
CA ILE A 158 4.52 -13.26 -25.13
C ILE A 158 4.09 -13.23 -23.66
N ALA A 159 2.89 -13.73 -23.34
CA ALA A 159 2.41 -13.81 -21.96
C ALA A 159 3.30 -14.70 -21.10
N LEU A 160 3.68 -15.87 -21.60
CA LEU A 160 4.55 -16.82 -20.93
C LEU A 160 5.96 -16.25 -20.71
N THR A 161 6.53 -15.61 -21.72
CA THR A 161 7.84 -14.95 -21.59
C THR A 161 7.79 -13.86 -20.51
N ASN A 162 6.72 -13.05 -20.51
CA ASN A 162 6.55 -11.99 -19.52
C ASN A 162 6.43 -12.52 -18.09
N VAL A 163 5.72 -13.64 -17.87
CA VAL A 163 5.59 -14.22 -16.53
C VAL A 163 6.89 -14.86 -16.06
N GLN A 164 7.64 -15.53 -16.94
CA GLN A 164 8.93 -16.14 -16.61
C GLN A 164 9.94 -15.07 -16.18
N GLU A 165 10.03 -13.95 -16.90
CA GLU A 165 10.92 -12.86 -16.52
C GLU A 165 10.47 -12.13 -15.25
N ALA A 166 9.16 -11.91 -15.07
CA ALA A 166 8.63 -11.33 -13.85
C ALA A 166 8.89 -12.24 -12.63
N HIS A 167 8.71 -13.56 -12.81
CA HIS A 167 8.98 -14.59 -11.80
C HIS A 167 10.45 -14.63 -11.42
N LYS A 168 11.36 -14.66 -12.40
CA LYS A 168 12.81 -14.66 -12.14
C LYS A 168 13.22 -13.51 -11.23
N ASN A 169 12.82 -12.28 -11.59
CA ASN A 169 13.11 -11.09 -10.79
C ASN A 169 12.49 -11.16 -9.38
N MET A 170 11.32 -11.77 -9.24
CA MET A 170 10.63 -11.95 -7.97
C MET A 170 11.37 -12.93 -7.05
N VAL A 171 11.78 -14.09 -7.59
CA VAL A 171 12.53 -15.13 -6.86
C VAL A 171 13.91 -14.64 -6.48
N ASP A 172 14.61 -13.94 -7.39
CA ASP A 172 15.93 -13.33 -7.12
C ASP A 172 15.86 -12.32 -5.97
N SER A 173 14.69 -11.69 -5.77
CA SER A 173 14.44 -10.77 -4.65
C SER A 173 13.94 -11.47 -3.37
N GLY A 174 13.88 -12.81 -3.35
CA GLY A 174 13.42 -13.59 -2.20
C GLY A 174 11.93 -13.43 -1.87
N MET A 175 11.10 -13.13 -2.86
CA MET A 175 9.67 -12.85 -2.69
C MET A 175 8.80 -13.97 -3.29
N VAL A 176 7.60 -14.13 -2.72
CA VAL A 176 6.51 -14.98 -3.23
C VAL A 176 5.29 -14.09 -3.51
N CYS A 177 4.44 -14.48 -4.46
CA CYS A 177 3.22 -13.72 -4.78
C CYS A 177 1.96 -14.57 -4.60
N ARG A 178 0.83 -13.89 -4.39
CA ARG A 178 -0.50 -14.53 -4.37
C ARG A 178 -1.36 -14.15 -5.57
N GLN A 179 -1.02 -13.08 -6.28
CA GLN A 179 -1.85 -12.55 -7.36
C GLN A 179 -1.06 -12.37 -8.64
N VAL A 180 -1.70 -12.72 -9.76
CA VAL A 180 -1.19 -12.47 -11.10
C VAL A 180 -2.15 -11.53 -11.82
N VAL A 181 -1.62 -10.45 -12.37
CA VAL A 181 -2.35 -9.41 -13.09
C VAL A 181 -1.89 -9.40 -14.54
N LEU A 182 -2.82 -9.61 -15.46
CA LEU A 182 -2.63 -9.43 -16.90
C LEU A 182 -3.08 -8.02 -17.29
N LYS A 183 -2.21 -7.26 -17.94
CA LYS A 183 -2.50 -5.95 -18.50
C LYS A 183 -2.47 -6.02 -20.01
N ILE A 184 -3.49 -5.47 -20.65
CA ILE A 184 -3.65 -5.44 -22.09
C ILE A 184 -3.83 -3.99 -22.53
N LYS A 185 -3.18 -3.61 -23.62
CA LYS A 185 -3.50 -2.38 -24.35
C LYS A 185 -3.99 -2.76 -25.74
N TRP A 186 -5.15 -2.22 -26.10
CA TRP A 186 -5.73 -2.36 -27.42
C TRP A 186 -5.07 -1.38 -28.41
N LYS A 187 -5.23 -1.63 -29.71
CA LYS A 187 -4.81 -0.68 -30.77
C LYS A 187 -5.46 0.69 -30.62
N SER A 188 -6.69 0.74 -30.09
CA SER A 188 -7.39 1.97 -29.68
C SER A 188 -6.78 2.68 -28.47
N PHE A 189 -5.66 2.20 -27.94
CA PHE A 189 -4.98 2.69 -26.73
C PHE A 189 -5.76 2.52 -25.42
N ARG A 190 -6.98 1.96 -25.45
CA ARG A 190 -7.70 1.51 -24.25
C ARG A 190 -6.87 0.48 -23.50
N VAL A 191 -6.83 0.59 -22.18
CA VAL A 191 -6.15 -0.38 -21.29
C VAL A 191 -7.21 -1.18 -20.54
N GLN A 192 -7.00 -2.49 -20.43
CA GLN A 192 -7.78 -3.38 -19.57
C GLN A 192 -6.82 -4.23 -18.72
N GLN A 193 -7.27 -4.57 -17.52
CA GLN A 193 -6.49 -5.39 -16.59
C GLN A 193 -7.38 -6.48 -16.02
N PHE A 194 -6.85 -7.69 -15.97
CA PHE A 194 -7.50 -8.86 -15.38
C PHE A 194 -6.60 -9.38 -14.27
N THR A 195 -7.19 -9.82 -13.15
CA THR A 195 -6.44 -10.30 -11.99
C THR A 195 -6.93 -11.69 -11.63
N LYS A 196 -6.00 -12.61 -11.36
CA LYS A 196 -6.27 -13.92 -10.81
C LYS A 196 -5.55 -14.09 -9.48
N ASN A 197 -6.30 -14.50 -8.46
CA ASN A 197 -5.77 -14.90 -7.17
C ASN A 197 -5.38 -16.38 -7.22
N LEU A 198 -4.19 -16.71 -6.72
CA LEU A 198 -3.76 -18.07 -6.45
C LEU A 198 -4.38 -18.56 -5.12
N MET A 199 -4.45 -19.87 -4.94
CA MET A 199 -4.98 -20.49 -3.73
C MET A 199 -4.17 -20.09 -2.48
N ASP A 200 -2.84 -20.11 -2.62
CA ASP A 200 -1.88 -19.64 -1.62
C ASP A 200 -0.75 -18.87 -2.30
N TYR A 201 0.12 -18.24 -1.50
CA TYR A 201 1.34 -17.63 -2.00
C TYR A 201 2.23 -18.70 -2.64
N SER A 202 2.80 -18.38 -3.80
CA SER A 202 3.60 -19.33 -4.56
C SER A 202 4.76 -18.63 -5.25
N ASP A 203 5.87 -19.36 -5.36
CA ASP A 203 6.98 -19.11 -6.28
C ASP A 203 7.10 -20.19 -7.35
N ASP A 204 6.12 -21.09 -7.51
CA ASP A 204 6.11 -22.06 -8.60
C ASP A 204 5.77 -21.41 -9.93
N VAL A 205 6.72 -21.43 -10.86
CA VAL A 205 6.55 -20.92 -12.23
C VAL A 205 5.33 -21.56 -12.89
N SER A 206 5.13 -22.86 -12.68
CA SER A 206 4.07 -23.61 -13.36
C SER A 206 2.69 -23.13 -12.91
N ALA A 207 2.49 -22.92 -11.61
CA ALA A 207 1.27 -22.34 -11.06
C ALA A 207 1.00 -20.92 -11.61
N LEU A 208 2.04 -20.08 -11.70
CA LEU A 208 1.91 -18.73 -12.24
C LEU A 208 1.60 -18.75 -13.76
N SER A 209 2.28 -19.59 -14.53
CA SER A 209 2.03 -19.77 -15.97
C SER A 209 0.61 -20.24 -16.24
N ARG A 210 0.11 -21.25 -15.51
CA ARG A 210 -1.29 -21.69 -15.63
C ARG A 210 -2.27 -20.56 -15.34
N ALA A 211 -2.01 -19.76 -14.30
CA ALA A 211 -2.84 -18.61 -13.98
C ALA A 211 -2.84 -17.54 -15.09
N VAL A 212 -1.70 -17.33 -15.76
CA VAL A 212 -1.61 -16.43 -16.92
C VAL A 212 -2.35 -16.98 -18.12
N ASP A 213 -2.18 -18.27 -18.44
CA ASP A 213 -2.86 -18.90 -19.56
C ASP A 213 -4.38 -18.77 -19.42
N GLU A 214 -4.92 -19.02 -18.22
CA GLU A 214 -6.34 -18.83 -17.94
C GLU A 214 -6.83 -17.39 -18.12
N LEU A 215 -5.99 -16.39 -17.83
CA LEU A 215 -6.32 -14.98 -18.07
C LEU A 215 -6.24 -14.61 -19.56
N VAL A 216 -5.40 -15.30 -20.33
CA VAL A 216 -5.16 -15.04 -21.76
C VAL A 216 -6.17 -15.77 -22.66
N LEU A 217 -6.65 -16.95 -22.26
CA LEU A 217 -7.58 -17.76 -23.06
C LEU A 217 -8.83 -16.99 -23.54
N PRO A 218 -9.55 -16.19 -22.71
CA PRO A 218 -10.74 -15.48 -23.15
C PRO A 218 -10.48 -14.37 -24.18
N ILE A 219 -9.25 -13.86 -24.23
CA ILE A 219 -8.85 -12.74 -25.11
C ILE A 219 -8.09 -13.21 -26.36
N CYS A 220 -7.70 -14.50 -26.41
CA CYS A 220 -6.91 -15.07 -27.50
C CYS A 220 -7.53 -14.85 -28.87
N SER A 221 -8.86 -14.83 -28.99
CA SER A 221 -9.56 -14.60 -30.27
C SER A 221 -9.40 -13.16 -30.80
N GLN A 222 -9.09 -12.20 -29.93
CA GLN A 222 -8.96 -10.78 -30.27
C GLN A 222 -7.49 -10.34 -30.41
N PHE A 223 -6.56 -11.29 -30.55
CA PHE A 223 -5.11 -11.06 -30.60
C PHE A 223 -4.69 -9.97 -31.60
N ALA A 224 -5.34 -9.89 -32.76
CA ALA A 224 -5.05 -8.92 -33.82
C ALA A 224 -5.29 -7.45 -33.39
N ASN A 225 -6.12 -7.22 -32.37
CA ASN A 225 -6.46 -5.89 -31.84
C ASN A 225 -5.61 -5.47 -30.64
N ILE A 226 -4.71 -6.33 -30.16
CA ILE A 226 -3.84 -6.08 -29.02
C ILE A 226 -2.50 -5.53 -29.53
N ARG A 227 -1.93 -4.57 -28.79
CA ARG A 227 -0.62 -3.96 -29.09
C ARG A 227 0.39 -4.05 -27.96
N LEU A 228 -0.06 -4.31 -26.74
CA LEU A 228 0.80 -4.50 -25.57
C LEU A 228 0.14 -5.52 -24.66
N LEU A 229 0.98 -6.42 -24.15
CA LEU A 229 0.62 -7.37 -23.12
C LEU A 229 1.64 -7.27 -21.99
N GLY A 230 1.18 -7.30 -20.75
CA GLY A 230 2.03 -7.31 -19.57
C GLY A 230 1.50 -8.24 -18.50
N VAL A 231 2.41 -8.83 -17.74
CA VAL A 231 2.11 -9.70 -16.60
C VAL A 231 2.78 -9.12 -15.36
N ARG A 232 2.04 -9.11 -14.25
CA ARG A 232 2.54 -8.61 -12.97
C ARG A 232 2.15 -9.54 -11.83
N CYS A 233 3.12 -9.89 -10.99
CA CYS A 233 2.93 -10.53 -9.70
C CYS A 233 2.69 -9.45 -8.62
N THR A 234 1.56 -9.53 -7.92
CA THR A 234 1.15 -8.61 -6.84
C THR A 234 0.79 -9.40 -5.59
N ASP A 235 0.48 -8.69 -4.49
CA ASP A 235 0.29 -9.28 -3.16
C ASP A 235 1.52 -10.11 -2.79
N LEU A 236 2.62 -9.40 -2.51
CA LEU A 236 3.94 -9.98 -2.30
C LEU A 236 4.21 -10.22 -0.82
N MET A 237 4.92 -11.30 -0.52
CA MET A 237 5.43 -11.63 0.81
C MET A 237 6.88 -12.08 0.70
N SER A 238 7.71 -11.85 1.72
CA SER A 238 9.05 -12.44 1.74
C SER A 238 8.95 -13.95 1.93
N LYS A 239 9.82 -14.69 1.25
CA LYS A 239 9.86 -16.16 1.30
C LYS A 239 10.07 -16.67 2.73
N GLU A 240 10.87 -15.97 3.52
CA GLU A 240 11.07 -16.29 4.94
C GLU A 240 9.78 -16.23 5.75
N LYS A 241 8.98 -15.16 5.59
CA LYS A 241 7.70 -14.99 6.28
C LYS A 241 6.69 -16.04 5.83
N PHE A 242 6.69 -16.36 4.54
CA PHE A 242 5.86 -17.43 4.00
C PHE A 242 6.20 -18.79 4.63
N MET A 243 7.50 -19.13 4.71
CA MET A 243 7.96 -20.38 5.34
C MET A 243 7.65 -20.44 6.84
N GLN A 244 7.76 -19.31 7.57
CA GLN A 244 7.36 -19.22 8.97
C GLN A 244 5.85 -19.46 9.14
N ARG A 245 5.02 -18.89 8.25
CA ARG A 245 3.58 -19.10 8.25
C ARG A 245 3.21 -20.56 8.01
N GLN A 246 3.88 -21.24 7.08
CA GLN A 246 3.70 -22.67 6.82
C GLN A 246 4.10 -23.51 8.06
N LYS A 247 5.22 -23.18 8.71
CA LYS A 247 5.66 -23.85 9.95
C LYS A 247 4.70 -23.62 11.13
N GLY A 248 4.11 -22.43 11.25
CA GLY A 248 3.10 -22.11 12.26
C GLY A 248 1.71 -22.71 11.98
N ALA A 249 1.44 -23.08 10.72
CA ALA A 249 0.22 -23.78 10.30
C ALA A 249 0.31 -25.30 10.51
N MET A 250 1.52 -25.86 10.66
CA MET A 250 1.67 -27.17 11.30
C MET A 250 1.29 -26.98 12.77
N GLN A 251 0.06 -27.35 13.14
CA GLN A 251 -0.30 -27.50 14.54
C GLN A 251 0.84 -28.24 15.24
N CYS A 252 1.41 -27.61 16.27
CA CYS A 252 2.21 -28.33 17.23
C CYS A 252 1.38 -29.56 17.61
N SER A 253 1.92 -30.76 17.36
CA SER A 253 1.26 -31.98 17.80
C SER A 253 0.85 -31.81 19.27
N ILE A 254 -0.23 -32.45 19.71
CA ILE A 254 -0.66 -32.34 21.11
C ILE A 254 0.50 -32.62 22.07
N LEU A 255 1.45 -33.48 21.65
CA LEU A 255 2.73 -33.74 22.31
C LEU A 255 3.62 -32.51 22.48
N SER A 256 3.80 -31.68 21.44
CA SER A 256 4.55 -30.41 21.50
C SER A 256 3.91 -29.40 22.47
N PHE A 257 2.57 -29.36 22.53
CA PHE A 257 1.83 -28.55 23.50
C PHE A 257 1.96 -29.09 24.94
N CYS A 258 1.93 -30.41 25.10
CA CYS A 258 2.09 -31.08 26.40
C CYS A 258 3.54 -31.01 26.92
N THR A 259 4.55 -30.93 26.05
CA THR A 259 5.94 -30.64 26.45
C THR A 259 6.13 -29.16 26.72
N ARG A 260 5.47 -28.63 27.75
CA ARG A 260 5.96 -27.40 28.39
C ARG A 260 7.35 -27.69 28.93
N LYS A 261 8.34 -26.89 28.49
CA LYS A 261 9.68 -26.84 29.04
C LYS A 261 9.61 -26.77 30.57
N ASN A 262 10.01 -27.85 31.22
CA ASN A 262 10.11 -27.93 32.67
C ASN A 262 11.38 -27.22 33.14
N THR A 263 11.47 -25.93 32.84
CA THR A 263 12.53 -25.02 33.31
C THR A 263 11.91 -23.64 33.53
N LEU A 264 10.92 -23.58 34.42
CA LEU A 264 10.62 -22.34 35.12
C LEU A 264 11.57 -22.26 36.30
N GLN A 265 12.70 -21.57 36.08
CA GLN A 265 13.46 -20.99 37.18
C GLN A 265 12.56 -19.90 37.78
N TRP A 266 12.11 -20.14 39.02
CA TRP A 266 11.18 -19.28 39.74
C TRP A 266 11.94 -18.02 40.19
N ASP A 267 11.88 -16.95 39.39
CA ASP A 267 12.44 -15.66 39.80
C ASP A 267 11.49 -14.99 40.81
N LYS A 268 11.93 -14.92 42.08
CA LYS A 268 11.18 -14.35 43.21
C LYS A 268 11.31 -12.83 43.27
N SER A 269 11.06 -12.13 42.17
CA SER A 269 11.02 -10.66 42.24
C SER A 269 9.90 -10.07 41.38
N CYS A 270 9.26 -9.05 41.95
CA CYS A 270 8.18 -8.24 41.41
C CYS A 270 6.75 -8.82 41.45
N CYS A 271 6.22 -8.91 42.67
CA CYS A 271 4.80 -8.65 42.90
C CYS A 271 4.42 -7.21 42.47
N LYS A 272 3.73 -7.08 41.34
CA LYS A 272 2.74 -6.01 41.14
C LYS A 272 1.44 -6.65 40.65
N ARG A 273 0.61 -7.04 41.61
CA ARG A 273 -0.75 -7.52 41.39
C ARG A 273 -1.58 -6.35 40.86
N ARG A 274 -1.95 -6.36 39.57
CA ARG A 274 -3.08 -5.55 39.09
C ARG A 274 -4.35 -6.25 39.55
N ARG A 275 -5.04 -5.63 40.49
CA ARG A 275 -6.40 -5.96 40.91
C ARG A 275 -7.32 -5.54 39.75
N LEU A 276 -7.89 -6.52 39.04
CA LEU A 276 -9.04 -6.29 38.18
C LEU A 276 -10.26 -6.44 39.07
N GLU A 277 -10.86 -5.32 39.48
CA GLU A 277 -12.15 -5.31 40.16
C GLU A 277 -13.24 -5.47 39.11
N THR A 278 -13.72 -6.70 38.94
CA THR A 278 -15.03 -6.96 38.32
C THR A 278 -16.09 -6.77 39.39
N TRP A 279 -16.92 -5.74 39.23
CA TRP A 279 -18.10 -5.51 40.06
C TRP A 279 -19.17 -6.52 39.67
N ILE A 280 -19.44 -7.48 40.55
CA ILE A 280 -20.66 -8.29 40.52
C ILE A 280 -21.35 -8.00 41.85
N SER A 281 -22.44 -7.23 41.80
CA SER A 281 -23.36 -7.14 42.94
C SER A 281 -24.16 -8.44 43.00
N VAL A 282 -24.01 -9.16 44.10
CA VAL A 282 -24.91 -10.25 44.49
C VAL A 282 -25.60 -9.79 45.75
N ASP A 283 -26.91 -9.56 45.66
CA ASP A 283 -27.76 -9.36 46.83
C ASP A 283 -27.86 -10.68 47.61
N SER A 284 -27.52 -10.61 48.89
CA SER A 284 -27.58 -11.71 49.83
C SER A 284 -28.93 -11.74 50.53
N SER A 285 -29.73 -12.77 50.30
CA SER A 285 -30.65 -13.28 51.31
C SER A 285 -30.90 -14.78 51.11
N ASP A 286 -30.88 -15.47 52.25
CA ASP A 286 -31.30 -16.84 52.54
C ASP A 286 -30.32 -18.01 52.34
N VAL A 287 -29.73 -18.34 53.49
CA VAL A 287 -29.01 -19.54 53.88
C VAL A 287 -29.98 -20.72 53.98
N SER A 288 -29.64 -21.87 53.39
CA SER A 288 -29.85 -23.19 54.02
C SER A 288 -28.97 -24.27 53.38
N ASP A 289 -28.46 -25.12 54.26
CA ASP A 289 -27.47 -26.16 54.05
C ASP A 289 -27.96 -27.32 53.17
N ALA A 290 -27.12 -27.79 52.23
CA ALA A 290 -27.12 -29.18 51.77
C ALA A 290 -25.79 -29.51 51.08
N GLU A 291 -25.18 -30.60 51.53
CA GLU A 291 -23.94 -31.17 51.01
C GLU A 291 -24.09 -31.77 49.59
N ASP A 292 -22.92 -31.99 48.99
CA ASP A 292 -22.59 -33.07 48.08
C ASP A 292 -22.75 -32.92 46.54
N THR A 293 -21.63 -33.18 45.88
CA THR A 293 -21.44 -33.55 44.47
C THR A 293 -21.86 -32.56 43.37
N GLY A 294 -20.85 -31.83 42.87
CA GLY A 294 -20.95 -31.02 41.67
C GLY A 294 -21.07 -31.87 40.40
N VAL A 295 -22.29 -31.98 39.87
CA VAL A 295 -22.57 -32.17 38.45
C VAL A 295 -23.71 -31.22 38.09
N ILE A 296 -23.41 -30.15 37.35
CA ILE A 296 -24.46 -29.36 36.68
C ILE A 296 -24.13 -29.33 35.19
N CYS A 297 -24.85 -30.18 34.46
CA CYS A 297 -25.08 -30.05 33.03
C CYS A 297 -25.80 -28.73 32.75
N LEU A 298 -25.29 -27.94 31.80
CA LEU A 298 -26.05 -26.84 31.21
C LEU A 298 -26.47 -27.24 29.79
N SER A 299 -27.70 -27.73 29.69
CA SER A 299 -28.46 -27.83 28.47
C SER A 299 -28.95 -26.44 28.06
N THR A 300 -28.63 -26.02 26.84
CA THR A 300 -29.20 -24.81 26.23
C THR A 300 -30.60 -25.10 25.67
N SER A 301 -31.64 -24.54 26.29
CA SER A 301 -33.00 -24.52 25.72
C SER A 301 -33.23 -23.22 24.96
N THR A 302 -33.59 -23.36 23.67
CA THR A 302 -34.10 -22.29 22.82
C THR A 302 -35.54 -21.94 23.19
N HIS A 303 -35.84 -20.66 23.40
CA HIS A 303 -37.22 -20.17 23.39
C HIS A 303 -37.44 -19.15 22.26
N SER A 304 -38.43 -19.47 21.44
CA SER A 304 -39.05 -18.66 20.40
C SER A 304 -40.26 -17.92 20.99
N THR A 305 -40.44 -16.65 20.64
CA THR A 305 -41.77 -16.00 20.62
C THR A 305 -41.78 -14.86 19.61
N ALA A 306 -42.79 -14.89 18.74
CA ALA A 306 -43.10 -13.92 17.69
C ALA A 306 -44.05 -12.81 18.18
N SER A 307 -44.02 -11.64 17.54
CA SER A 307 -45.19 -10.76 17.33
C SER A 307 -44.88 -9.64 16.33
N LEU A 308 -45.72 -9.52 15.29
CA LEU A 308 -45.82 -8.40 14.32
C LEU A 308 -46.45 -7.14 14.95
N PRO A 309 -46.40 -5.97 14.28
CA PRO A 309 -47.55 -5.55 13.47
C PRO A 309 -47.23 -4.87 12.11
N GLU A 310 -48.32 -4.69 11.36
CA GLU A 310 -48.53 -4.37 9.94
C GLU A 310 -48.31 -2.90 9.46
N GLU A 311 -48.07 -2.81 8.14
CA GLU A 311 -48.58 -1.87 7.10
C GLU A 311 -48.35 -0.34 7.16
N ASN A 312 -47.68 0.19 6.13
CA ASN A 312 -48.31 0.90 5.00
C ASN A 312 -47.27 1.40 3.98
N ASP A 313 -47.37 0.89 2.74
CA ASP A 313 -46.77 1.47 1.53
C ASP A 313 -47.87 2.19 0.74
N ALA A 314 -47.66 3.46 0.38
CA ALA A 314 -48.44 4.15 -0.64
C ALA A 314 -47.52 5.05 -1.50
N MET A 315 -47.53 4.77 -2.80
CA MET A 315 -46.98 5.55 -3.91
C MET A 315 -47.56 6.97 -3.99
N LEU A 316 -46.75 7.91 -4.51
CA LEU A 316 -47.09 9.04 -5.42
C LEU A 316 -45.73 9.63 -5.87
N ILE A 317 -45.27 9.47 -7.11
CA ILE A 317 -45.59 10.24 -8.32
C ILE A 317 -45.82 11.75 -8.03
N GLU A 318 -44.75 12.52 -8.18
CA GLU A 318 -44.63 13.66 -9.12
C GLU A 318 -43.14 13.89 -9.45
#